data_AF-A0A8S3SE11-F1
#
_entry.id   AF-A0A8S3SE11-F1
#
_cell.length_a   1.000
_cell.length_b   1.000
_cell.length_c   1.000
_cell.angle_alpha   90.00
_cell.angle_beta   90.00
_cell.angle_gamma   90.00
#
_symmetry.space_group_name_H-M   'P 1'
#
loop_
_entity.id
_entity.type
_entity.pdbx_description
1 polymer ?
#
loop_
_entity_poly.entity_id
_entity_poly.type
_entity_poly.pdbx_seq_one_letter_code
_entity_poly.pdbx_strand_id
1 'polypeptide(L)'
;MSSETQVRLPSLNGGIYTGKFKDWSPSLRPAGKLTVSGDTAELCMKPKNDRPPSADIIRRFRATVRPDAGQMRVFYGRAQDPHQQWAAEMTHGINTTSSNTAGELANPPPKTLFNQRKLDRKENIYASHIRAPLGISHEQSHGLPRGLNRDQFTFGIPTELDIGAGGLINPNKTYAEVAAESAVGMELYRETHKNFDVGEKLHRGYTQPSFFPEKKIWHSNTSQ
;
A
#
# COMPACT_ATOMS: atom_id res chain seq x y z
N MET A 1 -80.50 42.58 -34.34
CA MET A 1 -81.01 43.85 -33.79
C MET A 1 -80.05 44.94 -34.21
N SER A 2 -80.38 45.64 -35.29
CA SER A 2 -79.52 46.61 -35.94
C SER A 2 -79.56 47.92 -35.16
N SER A 3 -78.50 48.24 -34.44
CA SER A 3 -78.34 49.52 -33.78
C SER A 3 -77.98 50.59 -34.83
N GLU A 4 -78.96 51.45 -35.14
CA GLU A 4 -78.74 52.66 -35.92
C GLU A 4 -77.61 53.47 -35.29
N THR A 5 -76.45 53.44 -35.95
CA THR A 5 -75.30 54.23 -35.53
C THR A 5 -75.56 55.64 -36.02
N GLN A 6 -76.19 56.48 -35.20
CA GLN A 6 -76.34 57.90 -35.50
C GLN A 6 -74.94 58.50 -35.69
N VAL A 7 -74.62 58.90 -36.92
CA VAL A 7 -73.40 59.63 -37.25
C VAL A 7 -73.48 61.01 -36.58
N ARG A 8 -72.88 61.13 -35.40
CA ARG A 8 -72.70 62.42 -34.73
C ARG A 8 -71.56 63.17 -35.40
N LEU A 9 -71.83 64.39 -35.87
CA LEU A 9 -70.79 65.31 -36.31
C LEU A 9 -69.88 65.63 -35.12
N PRO A 10 -68.55 65.72 -35.31
CA PRO A 10 -67.64 66.10 -34.23
C PRO A 10 -67.98 67.51 -33.73
N SER A 11 -67.99 67.68 -32.42
CA SER A 11 -68.11 69.00 -31.80
C SER A 11 -66.86 69.81 -32.12
N LEU A 12 -67.01 70.85 -32.95
CA LEU A 12 -65.97 71.83 -33.24
C LEU A 12 -65.66 72.64 -31.98
N ASN A 13 -64.71 72.18 -31.17
CA ASN A 13 -64.14 72.95 -30.05
C ASN A 13 -63.09 73.92 -30.61
N GLY A 14 -63.56 74.97 -31.25
CA GLY A 14 -62.76 76.01 -31.89
C GLY A 14 -63.53 76.62 -33.04
N GLY A 15 -63.97 77.86 -32.90
CA GLY A 15 -64.64 78.57 -33.98
C GLY A 15 -63.71 78.67 -35.18
N ILE A 16 -64.17 78.20 -36.35
CA ILE A 16 -63.47 78.27 -37.64
C ILE A 16 -63.09 79.73 -38.02
N TYR A 17 -63.69 80.71 -37.34
CA TYR A 17 -63.44 82.14 -37.47
C TYR A 17 -62.43 82.66 -36.42
N THR A 18 -61.15 82.36 -36.60
CA THR A 18 -60.04 83.14 -36.01
C THR A 18 -59.52 84.21 -36.99
N GLY A 19 -60.39 84.70 -37.87
CA GLY A 19 -60.12 85.81 -38.79
C GLY A 19 -60.54 87.18 -38.23
N LYS A 20 -60.16 88.26 -38.91
CA LYS A 20 -60.40 89.68 -38.49
C LYS A 20 -61.87 90.04 -38.25
N PHE A 21 -62.84 89.35 -38.85
CA PHE A 21 -64.27 89.61 -38.69
C PHE A 21 -64.97 88.40 -38.06
N LYS A 22 -65.71 88.65 -36.98
CA LYS A 22 -66.45 87.65 -36.22
C LYS A 22 -67.94 87.82 -36.54
N ASP A 23 -68.61 86.77 -36.97
CA ASP A 23 -70.08 86.77 -37.17
C ASP A 23 -70.78 86.72 -35.80
N TRP A 24 -71.83 87.54 -35.63
CA TRP A 24 -72.55 87.74 -34.36
C TRP A 24 -73.91 87.01 -34.34
N SER A 25 -74.22 86.21 -35.36
CA SER A 25 -75.50 85.49 -35.48
C SER A 25 -75.35 83.96 -35.32
N PRO A 26 -75.12 83.43 -34.11
CA PRO A 26 -74.85 82.01 -33.88
C PRO A 26 -76.02 81.07 -34.20
N SER A 27 -77.23 81.60 -34.41
CA SER A 27 -78.42 80.84 -34.79
C SER A 27 -78.50 80.49 -36.28
N LEU A 28 -77.73 81.17 -37.13
CA LEU A 28 -77.69 80.92 -38.57
C LEU A 28 -76.53 79.97 -38.91
N ARG A 29 -76.83 78.86 -39.58
CA ARG A 29 -75.79 77.95 -40.06
C ARG A 29 -75.07 78.59 -41.25
N PRO A 30 -73.73 78.65 -41.26
CA PRO A 30 -72.99 79.21 -42.39
C PRO A 30 -73.18 78.33 -43.64
N ALA A 31 -73.39 78.97 -44.79
CA ALA A 31 -73.44 78.29 -46.07
C ALA A 31 -72.01 78.07 -46.62
N GLY A 32 -71.60 76.82 -46.83
CA GLY A 32 -70.29 76.49 -47.37
C GLY A 32 -69.96 75.00 -47.31
N LYS A 33 -68.96 74.55 -48.09
CA LYS A 33 -68.47 73.17 -48.07
C LYS A 33 -67.59 72.95 -46.84
N LEU A 34 -68.07 72.17 -45.88
CA LEU A 34 -67.24 71.76 -44.73
C LEU A 34 -66.16 70.80 -45.23
N THR A 35 -64.88 71.17 -45.02
CA THR A 35 -63.76 70.26 -45.21
C THR A 35 -63.73 69.26 -44.07
N VAL A 36 -63.62 67.97 -44.38
CA VAL A 36 -63.54 66.89 -43.38
C VAL A 36 -62.34 67.17 -42.48
N SER A 37 -62.61 67.59 -41.25
CA SER A 37 -61.59 67.95 -40.25
C SER A 37 -61.55 66.85 -39.21
N GLY A 38 -60.78 65.80 -39.49
CA GLY A 38 -60.70 64.61 -38.63
C GLY A 38 -59.26 64.15 -38.37
N ASP A 39 -58.38 64.32 -39.34
CA ASP A 39 -56.99 63.87 -39.24
C ASP A 39 -56.09 65.05 -38.83
N THR A 40 -55.51 64.98 -37.64
CA THR A 40 -54.53 65.97 -37.17
C THR A 40 -53.12 65.49 -37.50
N ALA A 41 -52.19 66.43 -37.69
CA ALA A 41 -50.77 66.10 -37.87
C ALA A 41 -50.20 65.30 -36.68
N GLU A 42 -50.74 65.51 -35.46
CA GLU A 42 -50.38 64.72 -34.29
C GLU A 42 -50.77 63.24 -34.45
N LEU A 43 -51.94 62.95 -35.04
CA LEU A 43 -52.39 61.57 -35.28
C LEU A 43 -51.45 60.83 -36.24
N CYS A 44 -50.85 61.55 -37.21
CA CYS A 44 -49.83 60.99 -38.11
C CYS A 44 -48.50 60.70 -37.40
N MET A 45 -48.09 61.56 -36.46
CA MET A 45 -46.82 61.42 -35.74
C MET A 45 -46.88 60.43 -34.57
N LYS A 46 -48.08 60.25 -34.00
CA LYS A 46 -48.35 59.31 -32.90
C LYS A 46 -49.47 58.35 -33.33
N PRO A 47 -49.15 57.37 -34.18
CA PRO A 47 -50.14 56.37 -34.55
C PRO A 47 -50.66 55.66 -33.29
N LYS A 48 -51.96 55.39 -33.25
CA LYS A 48 -52.57 54.63 -32.17
C LYS A 48 -51.92 53.25 -32.10
N ASN A 49 -51.51 52.84 -30.90
CA ASN A 49 -50.91 51.53 -30.64
C ASN A 49 -51.96 50.39 -30.61
N ASP A 50 -52.95 50.45 -31.48
CA ASP A 50 -54.03 49.45 -31.57
C ASP A 50 -53.62 48.25 -32.45
N ARG A 51 -52.32 48.10 -32.73
CA ARG A 51 -51.84 47.02 -33.60
C ARG A 51 -51.94 45.69 -32.85
N PRO A 52 -52.68 44.69 -33.38
CA PRO A 52 -52.75 43.40 -32.74
C PRO A 52 -51.36 42.74 -32.72
N PRO A 53 -51.06 41.91 -31.71
CA PRO A 53 -49.82 41.16 -31.66
C PRO A 53 -49.69 40.27 -32.90
N SER A 54 -48.45 40.07 -33.36
CA SER A 54 -48.20 39.17 -34.48
C SER A 54 -48.52 37.73 -34.06
N ALA A 55 -49.28 37.00 -34.87
CA ALA A 55 -49.59 35.60 -34.62
C ALA A 55 -48.32 34.75 -34.50
N ASP A 56 -48.32 33.72 -33.64
CA ASP A 56 -47.15 32.91 -33.33
C ASP A 56 -46.51 32.23 -34.55
N ILE A 57 -47.35 31.80 -35.50
CA ILE A 57 -46.92 31.18 -36.76
C ILE A 57 -46.05 32.15 -37.58
N ILE A 58 -46.34 33.45 -37.53
CA ILE A 58 -45.58 34.49 -38.24
C ILE A 58 -44.39 34.96 -37.39
N ARG A 59 -44.59 35.02 -36.07
CA ARG A 59 -43.58 35.44 -35.09
C ARG A 59 -42.30 34.62 -35.19
N ARG A 60 -42.39 33.30 -35.41
CA ARG A 60 -41.21 32.43 -35.60
C ARG A 60 -40.35 32.83 -36.81
N PHE A 61 -40.97 33.24 -37.93
CA PHE A 61 -40.23 33.67 -39.13
C PHE A 61 -39.60 35.04 -38.93
N ARG A 62 -40.29 35.94 -38.21
CA ARG A 62 -39.72 37.25 -37.85
C ARG A 62 -38.55 37.11 -36.89
N ALA A 63 -38.67 36.25 -35.87
CA ALA A 63 -37.65 36.03 -34.85
C ALA A 63 -36.32 35.50 -35.42
N THR A 64 -36.34 34.88 -36.61
CA THR A 64 -35.10 34.46 -37.28
C THR A 64 -34.29 35.62 -37.83
N VAL A 65 -34.94 36.68 -38.29
CA VAL A 65 -34.26 37.84 -38.92
C VAL A 65 -34.09 38.96 -37.90
N ARG A 66 -35.11 39.17 -37.06
CA ARG A 66 -35.21 40.25 -36.07
C ARG A 66 -35.82 39.69 -34.78
N PRO A 67 -35.01 39.04 -33.92
CA PRO A 67 -35.47 38.64 -32.60
C PRO A 67 -35.79 39.86 -31.75
N ASP A 68 -36.64 39.68 -30.73
CA ASP A 68 -36.92 40.72 -29.76
C ASP A 68 -35.70 40.96 -28.87
N ALA A 69 -35.64 42.12 -28.22
CA ALA A 69 -34.51 42.50 -27.39
C ALA A 69 -34.25 41.45 -26.28
N GLY A 70 -33.00 41.00 -26.16
CA GLY A 70 -32.59 39.99 -25.18
C GLY A 70 -32.95 38.55 -25.56
N GLN A 71 -33.60 38.31 -26.70
CA GLN A 71 -33.92 36.96 -27.17
C GLN A 71 -32.85 36.43 -28.12
N MET A 72 -32.55 35.14 -28.01
CA MET A 72 -31.65 34.46 -28.94
C MET A 72 -32.32 34.31 -30.30
N ARG A 73 -31.54 34.52 -31.37
CA ARG A 73 -31.97 34.26 -32.74
C ARG A 73 -32.03 32.76 -33.00
N VAL A 74 -33.22 32.23 -33.24
CA VAL A 74 -33.44 30.80 -33.54
C VAL A 74 -33.94 30.66 -34.98
N PHE A 75 -33.47 29.65 -35.73
CA PHE A 75 -33.96 29.36 -37.07
C PHE A 75 -35.43 28.89 -37.04
N TYR A 76 -36.27 29.30 -37.99
CA TYR A 76 -37.73 29.11 -37.92
C TYR A 76 -38.10 27.63 -37.92
N GLY A 77 -37.32 26.78 -38.60
CA GLY A 77 -37.51 25.33 -38.62
C GLY A 77 -37.17 24.67 -37.29
N ARG A 78 -36.36 25.31 -36.44
CA ARG A 78 -36.03 24.83 -35.09
C ARG A 78 -36.89 25.46 -34.00
N ALA A 79 -37.62 26.55 -34.26
CA ALA A 79 -38.31 27.33 -33.22
C ALA A 79 -39.34 26.54 -32.38
N GLN A 80 -39.81 25.38 -32.86
CA GLN A 80 -40.76 24.49 -32.17
C GLN A 80 -40.17 23.11 -31.90
N ASP A 81 -38.85 22.96 -31.98
CA ASP A 81 -38.16 21.69 -31.73
C ASP A 81 -38.22 21.36 -30.23
N PRO A 82 -38.84 20.24 -29.81
CA PRO A 82 -38.91 19.84 -28.40
C PRO A 82 -37.52 19.59 -27.80
N HIS A 83 -36.51 19.27 -28.61
CA HIS A 83 -35.16 18.97 -28.13
C HIS A 83 -34.40 20.21 -27.65
N GLN A 84 -34.92 21.42 -27.86
CA GLN A 84 -34.31 22.64 -27.34
C GLN A 84 -34.21 22.65 -25.82
N GLN A 85 -35.16 22.02 -25.13
CA GLN A 85 -35.14 21.93 -23.67
C GLN A 85 -33.91 21.13 -23.20
N TRP A 86 -33.64 20.00 -23.83
CA TRP A 86 -32.45 19.19 -23.54
C TRP A 86 -31.16 19.88 -23.95
N ALA A 87 -31.16 20.60 -25.07
CA ALA A 87 -29.99 21.37 -25.49
C ALA A 87 -29.65 22.50 -24.51
N ALA A 88 -30.65 23.10 -23.85
CA ALA A 88 -30.44 24.14 -22.84
C ALA A 88 -29.83 23.58 -21.54
N GLU A 89 -30.18 22.35 -21.16
CA GLU A 89 -29.66 21.67 -19.97
C GLU A 89 -28.34 20.93 -20.22
N MET A 90 -28.02 20.64 -21.48
CA MET A 90 -26.84 19.89 -21.86
C MET A 90 -25.56 20.70 -21.63
N THR A 91 -24.64 20.14 -20.84
CA THR A 91 -23.27 20.64 -20.74
C THR A 91 -22.47 20.18 -21.96
N HIS A 92 -22.04 21.13 -22.80
CA HIS A 92 -21.16 20.82 -23.92
C HIS A 92 -19.71 20.59 -23.48
N GLY A 93 -18.95 19.81 -24.25
CA GLY A 93 -17.54 19.53 -23.99
C GLY A 93 -17.24 18.03 -23.88
N ILE A 94 -15.95 17.70 -23.75
CA ILE A 94 -15.50 16.32 -23.51
C ILE A 94 -15.40 16.12 -22.00
N ASN A 95 -16.19 15.19 -21.46
CA ASN A 95 -16.01 14.76 -20.09
C ASN A 95 -14.75 13.89 -20.02
N THR A 96 -13.67 14.42 -19.45
CA THR A 96 -12.45 13.65 -19.24
C THR A 96 -12.53 12.94 -17.90
N THR A 97 -12.17 11.66 -17.86
CA THR A 97 -12.05 10.95 -16.59
C THR A 97 -10.81 11.43 -15.87
N SER A 98 -10.94 11.77 -14.59
CA SER A 98 -9.79 12.11 -13.76
C SER A 98 -8.79 10.95 -13.73
N SER A 99 -7.51 11.25 -13.86
CA SER A 99 -6.43 10.28 -13.61
C SER A 99 -6.36 9.92 -12.12
N ASN A 100 -5.56 8.90 -11.80
CA ASN A 100 -5.30 8.54 -10.41
C ASN A 100 -4.84 9.76 -9.61
N THR A 101 -5.37 9.90 -8.40
CA THR A 101 -5.02 11.00 -7.51
C THR A 101 -3.54 10.91 -7.16
N ALA A 102 -2.82 12.04 -7.20
CA ALA A 102 -1.40 12.09 -6.87
C ALA A 102 -1.09 11.50 -5.47
N GLY A 103 -2.02 11.63 -4.52
CA GLY A 103 -1.92 11.05 -3.19
C GLY A 103 -1.90 9.52 -3.19
N GLU A 104 -2.75 8.86 -3.99
CA GLU A 104 -2.76 7.40 -4.11
C GLU A 104 -1.51 6.86 -4.79
N LEU A 105 -0.96 7.64 -5.74
CA LEU A 105 0.28 7.28 -6.43
C LEU A 105 1.50 7.42 -5.52
N ALA A 106 1.58 8.53 -4.77
CA ALA A 106 2.70 8.81 -3.88
C ALA A 106 2.68 7.95 -2.61
N ASN A 107 1.48 7.69 -2.07
CA ASN A 107 1.29 6.86 -0.88
C ASN A 107 0.19 5.83 -1.14
N PRO A 108 0.53 4.71 -1.81
CA PRO A 108 -0.44 3.66 -2.05
C PRO A 108 -0.93 3.07 -0.72
N PRO A 109 -2.20 2.62 -0.65
CA PRO A 109 -2.73 2.02 0.56
C PRO A 109 -1.90 0.78 0.96
N PRO A 110 -1.77 0.51 2.27
CA PRO A 110 -1.02 -0.64 2.74
C PRO A 110 -1.61 -1.92 2.17
N LYS A 111 -0.74 -2.83 1.74
CA LYS A 111 -1.16 -4.11 1.17
C LYS A 111 -1.82 -4.95 2.26
N THR A 112 -2.93 -5.60 1.89
CA THR A 112 -3.54 -6.63 2.74
C THR A 112 -2.59 -7.81 2.87
N LEU A 113 -2.72 -8.58 3.95
CA LEU A 113 -1.87 -9.77 4.19
C LEU A 113 -1.95 -10.79 3.03
N PHE A 114 -3.12 -10.93 2.41
CA PHE A 114 -3.30 -11.81 1.25
C PHE A 114 -2.50 -11.32 0.04
N ASN A 115 -2.61 -10.02 -0.26
CA ASN A 115 -1.89 -9.42 -1.39
C ASN A 115 -0.37 -9.45 -1.17
N GLN A 116 0.10 -9.23 0.06
CA GLN A 116 1.52 -9.36 0.39
C GLN A 116 2.01 -10.79 0.16
N ARG A 117 1.33 -11.81 0.70
CA ARG A 117 1.71 -13.22 0.48
C ARG A 117 1.69 -13.63 -0.99
N LYS A 118 0.75 -13.09 -1.77
CA LYS A 118 0.69 -13.31 -3.22
C LYS A 118 1.90 -12.72 -3.94
N LEU A 119 2.35 -11.53 -3.53
CA LEU A 119 3.55 -10.90 -4.06
C LEU A 119 4.81 -11.66 -3.62
N ASP A 120 4.95 -11.99 -2.34
CA ASP A 120 6.10 -12.75 -1.83
C ASP A 120 6.26 -14.07 -2.62
N ARG A 121 5.16 -14.77 -2.90
CA ARG A 121 5.17 -16.00 -3.73
C ARG A 121 5.64 -15.73 -5.17
N LYS A 122 5.23 -14.61 -5.76
CA LYS A 122 5.62 -14.23 -7.12
C LYS A 122 7.10 -13.85 -7.19
N GLU A 123 7.59 -13.16 -6.15
CA GLU A 123 8.95 -12.65 -6.06
C GLU A 123 9.96 -13.71 -5.59
N ASN A 124 9.49 -14.82 -5.00
CA ASN A 124 10.34 -15.94 -4.57
C ASN A 124 11.13 -16.62 -5.71
N ILE A 125 10.84 -16.28 -6.97
CA ILE A 125 11.60 -16.75 -8.14
C ILE A 125 12.94 -15.99 -8.26
N TYR A 126 13.02 -14.77 -7.73
CA TYR A 126 14.20 -13.93 -7.86
C TYR A 126 15.34 -14.42 -6.97
N ALA A 127 16.54 -14.49 -7.55
CA ALA A 127 17.74 -14.93 -6.84
C ALA A 127 18.06 -14.06 -5.61
N SER A 128 17.73 -12.77 -5.63
CA SER A 128 17.90 -11.87 -4.48
C SER A 128 17.01 -12.28 -3.31
N HIS A 129 15.73 -12.58 -3.57
CA HIS A 129 14.79 -13.05 -2.55
C HIS A 129 15.21 -14.38 -1.94
N ILE A 130 15.75 -15.29 -2.77
CA ILE A 130 16.23 -16.61 -2.31
C ILE A 130 17.54 -16.48 -1.50
N ARG A 131 18.47 -15.62 -1.92
CA ARG A 131 19.83 -15.52 -1.35
C ARG A 131 19.97 -14.50 -0.22
N ALA A 132 19.07 -13.53 -0.14
CA ALA A 132 19.12 -12.47 0.87
C ALA A 132 17.71 -12.17 1.46
N PRO A 133 17.02 -13.17 2.02
CA PRO A 133 15.79 -12.93 2.74
C PRO A 133 16.04 -12.04 3.97
N LEU A 134 15.14 -11.11 4.25
CA LEU A 134 15.31 -10.18 5.37
C LEU A 134 15.09 -10.89 6.71
N GLY A 135 16.03 -10.74 7.63
CA GLY A 135 15.92 -11.26 9.00
C GLY A 135 16.22 -12.76 9.16
N ILE A 136 16.53 -13.47 8.07
CA ILE A 136 16.96 -14.87 8.10
C ILE A 136 18.10 -15.09 7.10
N SER A 137 18.87 -16.16 7.28
CA SER A 137 19.87 -16.57 6.29
C SER A 137 19.21 -17.27 5.09
N HIS A 138 19.92 -17.26 3.96
CA HIS A 138 19.58 -18.07 2.78
C HIS A 138 19.44 -19.55 3.13
N GLU A 139 18.49 -20.23 2.49
CA GLU A 139 18.26 -21.66 2.66
C GLU A 139 19.38 -22.52 2.01
N GLN A 140 20.24 -23.09 2.85
CA GLN A 140 21.33 -23.99 2.44
C GLN A 140 20.98 -25.49 2.57
N SER A 141 19.70 -25.83 2.72
CA SER A 141 19.22 -27.20 2.99
C SER A 141 19.67 -28.21 1.92
N HIS A 142 19.76 -27.79 0.66
CA HIS A 142 20.24 -28.62 -0.45
C HIS A 142 21.69 -29.12 -0.29
N GLY A 143 22.53 -28.43 0.49
CA GLY A 143 23.91 -28.83 0.74
C GLY A 143 24.07 -29.83 1.89
N LEU A 144 23.00 -30.12 2.63
CA LEU A 144 23.05 -31.00 3.80
C LEU A 144 22.91 -32.48 3.40
N PRO A 145 23.58 -33.40 4.12
CA PRO A 145 23.37 -34.83 3.96
C PRO A 145 21.90 -35.23 4.10
N ARG A 146 21.44 -36.16 3.26
CA ARG A 146 20.05 -36.66 3.31
C ARG A 146 19.79 -37.36 4.65
N GLY A 147 18.69 -37.00 5.31
CA GLY A 147 18.28 -37.61 6.59
C GLY A 147 18.96 -37.01 7.83
N LEU A 148 19.76 -35.95 7.69
CA LEU A 148 20.35 -35.25 8.82
C LEU A 148 19.26 -34.53 9.65
N ASN A 149 19.17 -34.85 10.94
CA ASN A 149 18.32 -34.10 11.86
C ASN A 149 19.03 -32.82 12.31
N ARG A 150 18.57 -31.67 11.83
CA ARG A 150 19.17 -30.35 12.11
C ARG A 150 19.10 -29.94 13.59
N ASP A 151 18.14 -30.47 14.34
CA ASP A 151 17.91 -30.07 15.73
C ASP A 151 18.67 -30.94 16.73
N GLN A 152 19.07 -32.16 16.31
CA GLN A 152 19.76 -33.13 17.17
C GLN A 152 21.23 -33.31 16.80
N PHE A 153 21.60 -33.11 15.54
CA PHE A 153 22.95 -33.33 15.07
C PHE A 153 23.83 -32.11 15.33
N THR A 154 24.96 -32.33 16.01
CA THR A 154 25.99 -31.32 16.21
C THR A 154 27.08 -31.45 15.14
N PHE A 155 27.33 -30.38 14.40
CA PHE A 155 28.44 -30.34 13.44
C PHE A 155 29.79 -30.24 14.15
N GLY A 156 30.82 -30.81 13.52
CA GLY A 156 32.18 -30.87 14.04
C GLY A 156 32.66 -32.31 14.19
N ILE A 157 33.93 -32.47 14.51
CA ILE A 157 34.51 -33.77 14.84
C ILE A 157 34.47 -33.88 16.37
N PRO A 158 33.75 -34.86 16.93
CA PRO A 158 33.76 -35.05 18.38
C PRO A 158 35.16 -35.42 18.84
N THR A 159 35.58 -34.89 19.98
CA THR A 159 36.83 -35.33 20.60
C THR A 159 36.58 -36.66 21.28
N GLU A 160 37.22 -37.71 20.77
CA GLU A 160 37.30 -39.00 21.45
C GLU A 160 38.23 -38.84 22.65
N LEU A 161 37.65 -38.95 23.85
CA LEU A 161 38.43 -38.93 25.09
C LEU A 161 39.00 -40.33 25.31
N ASP A 162 40.32 -40.43 25.38
CA ASP A 162 41.03 -41.65 25.77
C ASP A 162 40.91 -41.89 27.30
N ILE A 163 41.63 -42.87 27.83
CA ILE A 163 41.66 -43.18 29.25
C ILE A 163 41.93 -41.92 30.08
N GLY A 164 41.09 -41.70 31.09
CA GLY A 164 41.30 -40.61 32.03
C GLY A 164 42.63 -40.79 32.74
N ALA A 165 43.26 -39.67 33.12
CA ALA A 165 44.53 -39.69 33.85
C ALA A 165 44.50 -40.62 35.07
N GLY A 166 43.36 -40.76 35.75
CA GLY A 166 43.21 -41.69 36.87
C GLY A 166 43.42 -43.17 36.51
N GLY A 167 42.90 -43.62 35.36
CA GLY A 167 43.11 -44.99 34.87
C GLY A 167 44.51 -45.22 34.30
N LEU A 168 45.20 -44.16 33.90
CA LEU A 168 46.60 -44.20 33.50
C LEU A 168 47.55 -44.24 34.72
N ILE A 169 47.28 -43.44 35.75
CA ILE A 169 48.10 -43.32 36.96
C ILE A 169 47.95 -44.56 37.85
N ASN A 170 46.71 -45.02 38.03
CA ASN A 170 46.41 -46.16 38.89
C ASN A 170 46.05 -47.36 38.03
N PRO A 171 46.90 -48.40 37.97
CA PRO A 171 46.56 -49.61 37.23
C PRO A 171 45.29 -50.24 37.81
N ASN A 172 44.49 -50.89 36.97
CA ASN A 172 43.35 -51.70 37.37
C ASN A 172 43.79 -53.03 38.02
N LYS A 173 44.70 -52.96 38.99
CA LYS A 173 45.15 -54.08 39.81
C LYS A 173 45.10 -53.66 41.26
N THR A 174 44.62 -54.57 42.10
CA THR A 174 44.68 -54.37 43.54
C THR A 174 46.12 -54.51 44.03
N TYR A 175 46.44 -53.86 45.16
CA TYR A 175 47.75 -54.01 45.79
C TYR A 175 48.12 -55.48 46.07
N ALA A 176 47.12 -56.30 46.44
CA ALA A 176 47.31 -57.72 46.72
C ALA A 176 47.74 -58.51 45.48
N GLU A 177 47.15 -58.23 44.31
CA GLU A 177 47.51 -58.87 43.05
C GLU A 177 48.92 -58.45 42.61
N VAL A 178 49.25 -57.16 42.71
CA VAL A 178 50.61 -56.65 42.41
C VAL A 178 51.65 -57.30 43.33
N ALA A 179 51.35 -57.43 44.62
CA ALA A 179 52.24 -58.07 45.58
C ALA A 179 52.41 -59.58 45.29
N ALA A 180 51.33 -60.27 44.94
CA ALA A 180 51.38 -61.68 44.57
C ALA A 180 52.21 -61.90 43.30
N GLU A 181 52.01 -61.09 42.26
CA GLU A 181 52.82 -61.12 41.03
C GLU A 181 54.30 -60.82 41.32
N SER A 182 54.58 -59.83 42.18
CA SER A 182 55.96 -59.49 42.56
C SER A 182 56.66 -60.61 43.35
N ALA A 183 55.92 -61.42 44.09
CA ALA A 183 56.49 -62.56 44.82
C ALA A 183 56.88 -63.69 43.85
N VAL A 184 56.13 -63.86 42.76
CA VAL A 184 56.40 -64.85 41.70
C VAL A 184 57.62 -64.39 40.89
N GLY A 185 58.80 -64.92 41.24
CA GLY A 185 60.08 -64.59 40.58
C GLY A 185 61.02 -63.70 41.41
N MET A 186 60.62 -63.32 42.63
CA MET A 186 61.44 -62.52 43.54
C MET A 186 62.81 -63.16 43.82
N GLU A 187 62.87 -64.49 43.98
CA GLU A 187 64.13 -65.21 44.26
C GLU A 187 65.13 -65.05 43.11
N LEU A 188 64.70 -65.25 41.87
CA LEU A 188 65.53 -65.05 40.68
C LEU A 188 65.97 -63.58 40.55
N TYR A 189 65.08 -62.64 40.90
CA TYR A 189 65.38 -61.21 40.86
C TYR A 189 66.41 -60.80 41.93
N ARG A 190 66.35 -61.40 43.12
CA ARG A 190 67.36 -61.24 44.19
C ARG A 190 68.73 -61.72 43.74
N GLU A 191 68.82 -62.85 43.06
CA GLU A 191 70.09 -63.40 42.58
C GLU A 191 70.71 -62.56 41.45
N THR A 192 69.89 -62.17 40.47
CA THR A 192 70.37 -61.49 39.26
C THR A 192 70.63 -60.00 39.46
N HIS A 193 69.77 -59.30 40.22
CA HIS A 193 69.81 -57.84 40.37
C HIS A 193 70.19 -57.37 41.78
N LYS A 194 70.37 -58.30 42.74
CA LYS A 194 70.70 -57.99 44.15
C LYS A 194 69.68 -57.03 44.79
N ASN A 195 68.41 -57.14 44.39
CA ASN A 195 67.31 -56.35 44.95
C ASN A 195 66.68 -57.12 46.12
N PHE A 196 66.78 -56.58 47.32
CA PHE A 196 66.33 -57.22 48.57
C PHE A 196 65.26 -56.36 49.24
N ASP A 197 64.40 -57.01 50.03
CA ASP A 197 63.44 -56.26 50.84
C ASP A 197 64.18 -55.47 51.93
N VAL A 198 63.58 -54.36 52.37
CA VAL A 198 64.17 -53.51 53.40
C VAL A 198 64.34 -54.31 54.69
N GLY A 199 65.59 -54.48 55.15
CA GLY A 199 65.93 -55.25 56.35
C GLY A 199 66.15 -56.75 56.12
N GLU A 200 66.03 -57.23 54.89
CA GLU A 200 66.34 -58.62 54.54
C GLU A 200 67.85 -58.89 54.61
N LYS A 201 68.22 -60.05 55.15
CA LYS A 201 69.62 -60.52 55.18
C LYS A 201 69.90 -61.34 53.93
N LEU A 202 71.06 -61.10 53.30
CA LEU A 202 71.53 -61.89 52.17
C LEU A 202 71.69 -63.37 52.55
N HIS A 203 70.90 -64.24 51.93
CA HIS A 203 71.10 -65.68 52.00
C HIS A 203 72.18 -66.12 51.01
N ARG A 204 73.26 -66.74 51.50
CA ARG A 204 74.44 -67.09 50.67
C ARG A 204 74.37 -68.50 50.06
N GLY A 205 73.27 -69.22 50.25
CA GLY A 205 73.10 -70.56 49.66
C GLY A 205 74.06 -71.62 50.19
N TYR A 206 74.63 -71.44 51.39
CA TYR A 206 75.50 -72.44 52.00
C TYR A 206 74.71 -73.72 52.27
N THR A 207 75.02 -74.79 51.53
CA THR A 207 74.56 -76.13 51.86
C THR A 207 75.28 -76.58 53.13
N GLN A 208 74.53 -76.95 54.18
CA GLN A 208 75.13 -77.65 55.31
C GLN A 208 75.83 -78.93 54.81
N PRO A 209 76.95 -79.37 55.44
CA PRO A 209 77.20 -79.24 56.87
C PRO A 209 78.61 -78.74 57.23
N SER A 210 78.70 -77.69 58.06
CA SER A 210 79.94 -77.39 58.79
C SER A 210 79.74 -76.61 60.09
N PHE A 211 78.49 -76.42 60.54
CA PHE A 211 78.21 -75.84 61.85
C PHE A 211 78.13 -76.96 62.88
N PHE A 212 79.19 -77.10 63.69
CA PHE A 212 79.13 -77.86 64.93
C PHE A 212 78.42 -76.98 65.98
N PRO A 213 77.21 -77.32 66.44
CA PRO A 213 76.44 -76.48 67.37
C PRO A 213 77.15 -76.24 68.72
N GLU A 214 78.19 -77.01 69.02
CA GLU A 214 79.00 -76.92 70.24
C GLU A 214 80.03 -75.78 70.22
N LYS A 215 80.40 -75.23 69.05
CA LYS A 215 81.35 -74.10 68.96
C LYS A 215 80.67 -72.84 68.42
N LYS A 216 80.00 -72.10 69.31
CA LYS A 216 79.45 -70.75 69.03
C LYS A 216 80.50 -69.64 69.10
N ILE A 217 81.66 -69.83 68.47
CA ILE A 217 82.70 -68.80 68.38
C ILE A 217 83.17 -68.74 66.93
N TRP A 218 82.95 -67.61 66.27
CA TRP A 218 83.27 -67.42 64.84
C TRP A 218 84.77 -67.25 64.57
N HIS A 219 85.57 -66.95 65.59
CA HIS A 219 87.03 -66.82 65.51
C HIS A 219 87.71 -67.41 66.75
N SER A 220 88.64 -68.37 66.57
CA SER A 220 89.53 -68.78 67.66
C SER A 220 90.68 -67.77 67.76
N ASN A 221 90.81 -67.10 68.91
CA ASN A 221 92.00 -66.30 69.20
C ASN A 221 93.17 -67.25 69.46
N THR A 222 93.95 -67.56 68.43
CA THR A 222 95.22 -68.25 68.61
C THR A 222 96.31 -67.19 68.78
N SER A 223 96.54 -66.79 70.03
CA SER A 223 97.76 -66.05 70.40
C SER A 223 98.94 -67.03 70.37
N GLN A 224 100.03 -66.66 69.69
CA GLN A 224 101.31 -67.38 69.73
C GLN A 224 101.91 -67.39 71.15
#